data_AF-A0AAD3M449-F1
#
_entry.id   AF-A0AAD3M449-F1
#
_cell.length_a   1.000
_cell.length_b   1.000
_cell.length_c   1.000
_cell.angle_alpha   90.00
_cell.angle_beta   90.00
_cell.angle_gamma   90.00
#
_symmetry.space_group_name_H-M   'P 1'
#
loop_
_entity.id
_entity.type
_entity.pdbx_description
1 polymer ?
#
loop_
_entity_poly.entity_id
_entity_poly.type
_entity_poly.pdbx_seq_one_letter_code
_entity_poly.pdbx_strand_id
1 'polypeptide(L)'
;MALSTTPLLSVGFLLLLIQETLTNKGPASFPIRLTVESDLSNMTPESYSSSVVEGGVLLGALRRLQETQRDFKFTVKEDPDFGLLLESVNGVAGDESEQTYWEILSESSGEYSRLDVGIGCYKPAANEHIILRFSTWTQH
;
A
#
# COMPACT_ATOMS: atom_id res chain seq x y z
N MET A 1 62.75 15.63 -44.63
CA MET A 1 61.33 15.24 -44.71
C MET A 1 61.07 14.26 -43.59
N ALA A 2 60.28 14.68 -42.59
CA ALA A 2 60.03 13.94 -41.38
C ALA A 2 58.56 13.54 -41.33
N LEU A 3 58.27 12.27 -41.08
CA LEU A 3 56.97 11.85 -40.54
C LEU A 3 57.08 10.45 -39.95
N SER A 4 56.90 10.34 -38.64
CA SER A 4 56.54 9.07 -37.98
C SER A 4 55.79 9.37 -36.69
N THR A 5 54.49 9.58 -36.87
CA THR A 5 53.35 9.22 -36.00
C THR A 5 53.60 8.96 -34.51
N THR A 6 53.13 9.89 -33.69
CA THR A 6 52.76 9.64 -32.28
C THR A 6 51.46 8.82 -32.22
N PRO A 7 51.36 7.77 -31.37
CA PRO A 7 50.09 7.12 -31.11
C PRO A 7 49.28 7.97 -30.11
N LEU A 8 48.15 8.51 -30.55
CA LEU A 8 47.12 9.05 -29.66
C LEU A 8 46.42 7.87 -28.98
N LEU A 9 46.78 7.59 -27.72
CA LEU A 9 46.04 6.67 -26.89
C LEU A 9 44.60 7.21 -26.75
N SER A 10 43.64 6.46 -27.28
CA SER A 10 42.22 6.79 -27.24
C SER A 10 41.71 6.77 -25.79
N VAL A 11 41.71 7.93 -25.14
CA VAL A 11 41.07 8.16 -23.82
C VAL A 11 39.53 8.03 -23.93
N GLY A 12 38.98 7.95 -25.15
CA GLY A 12 37.54 7.87 -25.38
C GLY A 12 36.90 6.53 -24.99
N PHE A 13 37.66 5.43 -24.88
CA PHE A 13 37.06 4.12 -24.61
C PHE A 13 36.79 3.84 -23.11
N LEU A 14 37.43 4.58 -22.20
CA LEU A 14 37.19 4.40 -20.75
C LEU A 14 35.92 5.11 -20.24
N LEU A 15 35.39 6.09 -20.99
CA LEU A 15 34.19 6.84 -20.59
C LEU A 15 32.87 6.15 -21.00
N LEU A 16 32.93 5.13 -21.87
CA LEU A 16 31.76 4.36 -22.28
C LEU A 16 31.34 3.29 -21.26
N LEU A 17 32.16 2.99 -20.26
CA LEU A 17 31.88 1.95 -19.26
C LEU A 17 31.16 2.47 -17.99
N ILE A 18 30.78 3.74 -17.95
CA ILE A 18 30.13 4.36 -16.76
C ILE A 18 28.69 4.82 -17.01
N GLN A 19 28.11 4.46 -18.15
CA GLN A 19 26.68 4.70 -18.42
C GLN A 19 25.81 3.46 -18.16
N GLU A 20 26.18 2.62 -17.20
CA GLU A 20 25.13 1.95 -16.43
C GLU A 20 24.46 3.03 -15.61
N THR A 21 23.41 3.58 -16.19
CA THR A 21 22.47 4.45 -15.50
C THR A 21 22.01 3.69 -14.26
N LEU A 22 22.59 4.03 -13.10
CA LEU A 22 21.94 3.89 -11.81
C LEU A 22 20.70 4.80 -11.84
N THR A 23 19.73 4.42 -12.66
CA THR A 23 18.35 4.81 -12.45
C THR A 23 18.05 4.17 -11.12
N ASN A 24 18.10 4.96 -10.04
CA ASN A 24 17.64 4.56 -8.73
C ASN A 24 16.12 4.36 -8.87
N LYS A 25 15.75 3.25 -9.49
CA LYS A 25 14.38 2.79 -9.60
C LYS A 25 14.05 2.46 -8.16
N GLY A 26 13.17 3.26 -7.57
CA GLY A 26 12.66 3.00 -6.23
C GLY A 26 12.19 1.54 -6.11
N PRO A 27 12.02 1.03 -4.88
CA PRO A 27 11.63 -0.35 -4.67
C PRO A 27 10.43 -0.70 -5.54
N ALA A 28 10.48 -1.89 -6.15
CA ALA A 28 9.42 -2.37 -7.02
C ALA A 28 8.08 -2.29 -6.28
N SER A 29 7.03 -1.89 -6.99
CA SER A 29 5.68 -1.85 -6.44
C SER A 29 4.71 -2.58 -7.36
N PHE A 30 3.63 -3.08 -6.77
CA PHE A 30 2.54 -3.74 -7.47
C PHE A 30 1.20 -3.11 -7.06
N PRO A 31 0.19 -3.14 -7.94
CA PRO A 31 -1.11 -2.58 -7.66
C PRO A 31 -1.88 -3.46 -6.67
N ILE A 32 -2.75 -2.81 -5.90
CA ILE A 32 -3.83 -3.45 -5.12
C ILE A 32 -5.13 -2.69 -5.35
N ARG A 33 -6.25 -3.34 -5.10
CA ARG A 33 -7.58 -2.72 -5.08
C ARG A 33 -8.04 -2.58 -3.63
N LEU A 34 -8.75 -1.51 -3.33
CA LEU A 34 -9.34 -1.28 -2.03
C LEU A 34 -10.82 -0.91 -2.19
N THR A 35 -11.71 -1.56 -1.45
CA THR A 35 -13.11 -1.14 -1.32
C THR A 35 -13.41 -0.74 0.12
N VAL A 36 -14.11 0.38 0.29
CA VAL A 36 -14.67 0.81 1.58
C VAL A 36 -16.18 0.60 1.51
N GLU A 37 -16.71 -0.17 2.44
CA GLU A 37 -18.14 -0.49 2.52
C GLU A 37 -18.62 -0.58 3.96
N SER A 38 -19.93 -0.74 4.16
CA SER A 38 -20.56 -0.79 5.48
C SER A 38 -21.73 -1.75 5.46
N ASP A 39 -21.81 -2.61 6.48
CA ASP A 39 -22.99 -3.45 6.74
C ASP A 39 -24.09 -2.68 7.48
N LEU A 40 -23.74 -1.53 8.08
CA LEU A 40 -24.58 -0.82 9.04
C LEU A 40 -25.26 0.42 8.44
N SER A 41 -24.87 0.81 7.24
CA SER A 41 -25.38 2.01 6.57
C SER A 41 -25.70 1.72 5.11
N ASN A 42 -26.61 2.50 4.53
CA ASN A 42 -26.88 2.47 3.08
C ASN A 42 -25.78 3.18 2.27
N MET A 43 -24.54 3.12 2.74
CA MET A 43 -23.40 3.72 2.06
C MET A 43 -23.12 2.94 0.78
N THR A 44 -23.02 3.65 -0.34
CA THR A 44 -22.56 3.06 -1.60
C THR A 44 -21.09 2.67 -1.43
N PRO A 45 -20.69 1.42 -1.75
CA PRO A 45 -19.29 1.02 -1.68
C PRO A 45 -18.40 1.91 -2.55
N GLU A 46 -17.28 2.36 -1.99
CA GLU A 46 -16.31 3.20 -2.68
C GLU A 46 -15.06 2.39 -3.03
N SER A 47 -14.61 2.50 -4.28
CA SER A 47 -13.48 1.70 -4.79
C SER A 47 -12.29 2.58 -5.13
N TYR A 48 -11.11 2.13 -4.70
CA TYR A 48 -9.85 2.83 -4.84
C TYR A 48 -8.78 1.91 -5.43
N SER A 49 -7.79 2.51 -6.09
CA SER A 49 -6.60 1.80 -6.58
C SER A 49 -5.36 2.37 -5.91
N SER A 50 -4.54 1.49 -5.34
CA SER A 50 -3.28 1.86 -4.70
C SER A 50 -2.15 0.95 -5.15
N SER A 51 -0.97 1.14 -4.55
CA SER A 51 0.16 0.24 -4.73
C SER A 51 0.88 -0.02 -3.41
N VAL A 52 1.48 -1.21 -3.35
CA VAL A 52 2.34 -1.66 -2.26
C VAL A 52 3.73 -1.88 -2.84
N VAL A 53 4.75 -1.39 -2.15
CA VAL A 53 6.15 -1.72 -2.46
C VAL A 53 6.42 -3.16 -2.05
N GLU A 54 7.27 -3.87 -2.76
CA GLU A 54 7.61 -5.26 -2.47
C GLU A 54 8.04 -5.45 -1.00
N GLY A 55 7.38 -6.39 -0.31
CA GLY A 55 7.58 -6.64 1.13
C GLY A 55 6.95 -5.60 2.08
N GLY A 56 6.35 -4.54 1.55
CA GLY A 56 5.63 -3.50 2.29
C GLY A 56 4.28 -3.99 2.83
N VAL A 57 3.76 -3.22 3.79
CA VAL A 57 2.51 -3.54 4.49
C VAL A 57 1.34 -2.69 4.00
N LEU A 58 0.11 -3.13 4.28
CA LEU A 58 -1.14 -2.48 3.88
C LEU A 58 -1.21 -1.01 4.32
N LEU A 59 -0.72 -0.67 5.51
CA LEU A 59 -0.64 0.71 5.99
C LEU A 59 0.08 1.64 4.98
N GLY A 60 1.12 1.15 4.29
CA GLY A 60 1.80 1.91 3.27
C GLY A 60 0.90 2.26 2.07
N ALA A 61 0.05 1.32 1.65
CA ALA A 61 -0.92 1.58 0.58
C ALA A 61 -2.03 2.54 1.00
N LEU A 62 -2.52 2.44 2.25
CA LEU A 62 -3.52 3.38 2.77
C LEU A 62 -2.96 4.80 2.88
N ARG A 63 -1.70 4.97 3.33
CA ARG A 63 -1.02 6.28 3.36
C ARG A 63 -0.91 6.89 1.96
N ARG A 64 -0.49 6.10 0.97
CA ARG A 64 -0.44 6.57 -0.43
C ARG A 64 -1.81 6.98 -0.96
N LEU A 65 -2.86 6.23 -0.63
CA LEU A 65 -4.23 6.64 -1.00
C LEU A 65 -4.60 7.97 -0.34
N GLN A 66 -4.38 8.11 0.96
CA GLN A 66 -4.71 9.35 1.67
C GLN A 66 -3.94 10.57 1.16
N GLU A 67 -2.71 10.38 0.68
CA GLU A 67 -1.87 11.42 0.07
C GLU A 67 -2.34 11.82 -1.33
N THR A 68 -2.88 10.87 -2.11
CA THR A 68 -3.17 11.06 -3.55
C THR A 68 -4.65 11.24 -3.85
N GLN A 69 -5.54 10.73 -3.02
CA GLN A 69 -6.99 10.77 -3.16
C GLN A 69 -7.57 11.64 -2.03
N ARG A 70 -8.23 12.74 -2.39
CA ARG A 70 -8.70 13.75 -1.42
C ARG A 70 -9.86 13.25 -0.58
N ASP A 71 -10.69 12.39 -1.16
CA ASP A 71 -11.86 11.73 -0.58
C ASP A 71 -11.49 10.52 0.28
N PHE A 72 -10.32 9.92 0.11
CA PHE A 72 -9.84 8.88 1.01
C PHE A 72 -9.17 9.48 2.25
N LYS A 73 -9.71 9.17 3.43
CA LYS A 73 -9.13 9.52 4.74
C LYS A 73 -9.22 8.33 5.68
N PHE A 74 -8.20 8.15 6.51
CA PHE A 74 -8.23 7.16 7.58
C PHE A 74 -7.43 7.65 8.78
N THR A 75 -7.82 7.19 9.97
CA THR A 75 -7.04 7.39 11.20
C THR A 75 -6.66 6.04 11.80
N VAL A 76 -5.62 6.06 12.61
CA VAL A 76 -5.16 4.89 13.35
C VAL A 76 -5.02 5.25 14.81
N LYS A 77 -5.35 4.29 15.68
CA LYS A 77 -5.08 4.33 17.11
C LYS A 77 -3.93 3.38 17.41
N GLU A 78 -2.96 3.83 18.18
CA GLU A 78 -1.89 2.94 18.68
C GLU A 78 -2.38 2.23 19.93
N ASP A 79 -2.25 0.91 19.93
CA ASP A 79 -2.56 0.02 21.02
C ASP A 79 -1.27 -0.67 21.50
N PRO A 80 -1.01 -0.71 22.81
CA PRO A 80 0.24 -1.24 23.35
C PRO A 80 0.42 -2.75 23.11
N ASP A 81 -0.67 -3.49 22.93
CA ASP A 81 -0.65 -4.95 22.79
C ASP A 81 -0.79 -5.39 21.32
N PHE A 82 -1.51 -4.60 20.51
CA PHE A 82 -1.87 -4.97 19.13
C PHE A 82 -1.25 -4.06 18.05
N GLY A 83 -0.64 -2.93 18.43
CA GLY A 83 -0.06 -1.98 17.50
C GLY A 83 -1.09 -1.06 16.85
N LEU A 84 -1.01 -0.85 15.53
CA LEU A 84 -1.85 0.12 14.83
C LEU A 84 -3.22 -0.47 14.47
N LEU A 85 -4.26 -0.01 15.17
CA LEU A 85 -5.66 -0.29 14.89
C LEU A 85 -6.20 0.72 13.87
N LEU A 86 -6.97 0.23 12.89
CA LEU A 86 -7.70 1.10 11.97
C LEU A 86 -8.91 1.68 12.70
N GLU A 87 -8.85 2.96 13.03
CA GLU A 87 -9.83 3.62 13.89
C GLU A 87 -11.00 4.21 13.07
N SER A 88 -10.69 4.93 12.00
CA SER A 88 -11.72 5.50 11.12
C SER A 88 -11.34 5.43 9.65
N VAL A 89 -12.35 5.37 8.78
CA VAL A 89 -12.23 5.52 7.32
C VAL A 89 -13.32 6.47 6.84
N ASN A 90 -12.95 7.43 5.99
CA ASN A 90 -13.82 8.44 5.39
C ASN A 90 -14.76 9.14 6.39
N GLY A 91 -14.26 9.38 7.61
CA GLY A 91 -14.96 10.10 8.68
C GLY A 91 -15.87 9.22 9.55
N VAL A 92 -15.95 7.91 9.30
CA VAL A 92 -16.70 6.96 10.14
C VAL A 92 -15.72 6.21 11.03
N ALA A 93 -15.84 6.41 12.34
CA ALA A 93 -15.00 5.77 13.35
C ALA A 93 -15.69 4.54 13.95
N GLY A 94 -14.89 3.54 14.34
CA GLY A 94 -15.36 2.49 15.24
C GLY A 94 -15.63 3.04 16.64
N ASP A 95 -16.56 2.41 17.34
CA ASP A 95 -17.01 2.79 18.68
C ASP A 95 -17.21 1.53 19.53
N GLU A 96 -16.48 1.44 20.65
CA GLU A 96 -16.55 0.31 21.57
C GLU A 96 -17.90 0.17 22.27
N SER A 97 -18.56 1.29 22.58
CA SER A 97 -19.88 1.29 23.23
C SER A 97 -21.00 0.85 22.29
N GLU A 98 -20.87 1.19 21.00
CA GLU A 98 -21.79 0.76 19.93
C GLU A 98 -21.36 -0.57 19.27
N GLN A 99 -20.27 -1.17 19.75
CA GLN A 99 -19.70 -2.42 19.22
C GLN A 99 -19.41 -2.38 17.72
N THR A 100 -18.94 -1.24 17.20
CA THR A 100 -18.63 -1.02 15.78
C THR A 100 -17.14 -0.91 15.50
N TYR A 101 -16.68 -1.50 14.40
CA TYR A 101 -15.27 -1.52 14.00
C TYR A 101 -15.10 -1.60 12.49
N TRP A 102 -13.86 -1.40 12.05
CA TRP A 102 -13.44 -1.68 10.68
C TRP A 102 -12.85 -3.10 10.58
N GLU A 103 -13.62 -4.00 9.96
CA GLU A 103 -13.16 -5.32 9.56
C GLU A 103 -12.31 -5.22 8.30
N ILE A 104 -11.23 -5.99 8.24
CA ILE A 104 -10.32 -6.02 7.09
C ILE A 104 -10.44 -7.40 6.44
N LEU A 105 -10.88 -7.42 5.19
CA LEU A 105 -11.02 -8.62 4.39
C LEU A 105 -10.03 -8.60 3.22
N SER A 106 -9.56 -9.78 2.85
CA SER A 106 -8.82 -10.04 1.62
C SER A 106 -9.67 -10.90 0.69
N GLU A 107 -9.65 -10.53 -0.59
CA GLU A 107 -10.18 -11.31 -1.71
C GLU A 107 -9.08 -11.48 -2.77
N SER A 108 -8.53 -12.69 -2.86
CA SER A 108 -7.50 -13.05 -3.85
C SER A 108 -7.98 -14.08 -4.90
N SER A 109 -9.07 -14.82 -4.62
CA SER A 109 -9.58 -15.91 -5.47
C SER A 109 -11.10 -15.93 -5.64
N GLY A 110 -11.78 -14.81 -5.34
CA GLY A 110 -13.25 -14.73 -5.31
C GLY A 110 -13.87 -15.18 -3.98
N GLU A 111 -13.07 -15.64 -3.03
CA GLU A 111 -13.48 -15.87 -1.65
C GLU A 111 -12.95 -14.75 -0.75
N TYR A 112 -13.83 -14.25 0.13
CA TYR A 112 -13.48 -13.28 1.17
C TYR A 112 -12.95 -14.01 2.40
N SER A 113 -11.78 -13.58 2.87
CA SER A 113 -11.20 -14.04 4.13
C SER A 113 -10.95 -12.85 5.05
N ARG A 114 -11.34 -12.99 6.31
CA ARG A 114 -11.00 -12.01 7.35
C ARG A 114 -9.52 -12.13 7.67
N LEU A 115 -8.83 -11.00 7.73
CA LEU A 115 -7.44 -10.96 8.15
C LEU A 115 -7.31 -11.17 9.65
N ASP A 116 -6.29 -11.94 10.05
CA ASP A 116 -5.91 -12.21 11.44
C ASP A 116 -4.86 -11.22 11.98
N VAL A 117 -4.40 -10.30 11.14
CA VAL A 117 -3.42 -9.25 11.47
C VAL A 117 -3.88 -7.87 11.00
N GLY A 118 -3.43 -6.82 11.69
CA GLY A 118 -3.77 -5.44 11.37
C GLY A 118 -3.04 -4.86 10.15
N ILE A 119 -3.45 -3.66 9.73
CA ILE A 119 -2.89 -2.93 8.57
C ILE A 119 -1.39 -2.68 8.67
N GLY A 120 -0.84 -2.64 9.90
CA GLY A 120 0.59 -2.45 10.15
C GLY A 120 1.45 -3.70 9.90
N CYS A 121 0.84 -4.88 9.82
CA CYS A 121 1.55 -6.16 9.68
C CYS A 121 1.22 -6.87 8.37
N TYR A 122 -0.02 -6.75 7.89
CA TYR A 122 -0.46 -7.44 6.70
C TYR A 122 0.32 -7.00 5.46
N LYS A 123 0.77 -7.97 4.66
CA LYS A 123 1.52 -7.75 3.41
C LYS A 123 0.66 -8.20 2.23
N PRO A 124 0.02 -7.27 1.51
CA PRO A 124 -0.82 -7.63 0.37
C PRO A 124 -0.04 -8.31 -0.75
N ALA A 125 -0.71 -9.17 -1.51
CA ALA A 125 -0.22 -9.75 -2.76
C ALA A 125 -0.53 -8.85 -3.97
N ALA A 126 0.11 -9.13 -5.10
CA ALA A 126 -0.12 -8.39 -6.33
C ALA A 126 -1.56 -8.57 -6.83
N ASN A 127 -2.22 -7.44 -7.14
CA ASN A 127 -3.62 -7.35 -7.58
C ASN A 127 -4.65 -7.84 -6.56
N GLU A 128 -4.24 -8.05 -5.30
CA GLU A 128 -5.15 -8.40 -4.24
C GLU A 128 -6.21 -7.33 -4.04
N HIS A 129 -7.42 -7.76 -3.71
CA HIS A 129 -8.51 -6.88 -3.35
C HIS A 129 -8.68 -6.88 -1.82
N ILE A 130 -8.48 -5.71 -1.22
CA ILE A 130 -8.68 -5.46 0.20
C ILE A 130 -10.00 -4.76 0.41
N ILE A 131 -10.75 -5.16 1.43
CA ILE A 131 -12.03 -4.56 1.76
C ILE A 131 -11.97 -4.08 3.20
N LEU A 132 -12.28 -2.80 3.41
CA LEU A 132 -12.47 -2.20 4.72
C LEU A 132 -13.97 -2.10 4.92
N ARG A 133 -14.52 -2.98 5.76
CA ARG A 133 -15.95 -3.10 6.01
C ARG A 133 -16.28 -2.58 7.40
N PHE A 134 -17.14 -1.57 7.47
CA PHE A 134 -17.68 -1.11 8.75
C PHE A 134 -18.74 -2.10 9.23
N SER A 135 -18.50 -2.73 10.39
CA SER A 135 -19.34 -3.82 10.88
C SER A 135 -19.46 -3.79 12.41
N THR A 136 -20.22 -4.73 12.97
CA THR A 136 -20.37 -4.92 14.43
C THR A 136 -19.75 -6.23 14.88
N TRP A 137 -19.34 -6.31 16.15
CA TRP A 137 -19.04 -7.60 16.79
C TRP A 137 -20.15 -7.96 17.79
N THR A 138 -20.48 -9.25 17.87
CA THR A 138 -21.31 -9.77 18.95
C THR A 138 -20.39 -10.29 20.06
N GLN A 139 -20.66 -9.91 21.30
CA GLN A 139 -20.06 -10.57 22.46
C GLN A 139 -20.76 -11.92 22.64
N HIS A 140 -20.01 -13.02 22.53
CA HIS A 140 -20.48 -14.37 22.85
C HIS A 140 -20.38 -14.65 24.35
#